data_AF-A0A9E0BR04-F1
#
_entry.id   AF-A0A9E0BR04-F1
#
_cell.length_a   1.000
_cell.length_b   1.000
_cell.length_c   1.000
_cell.angle_alpha   90.00
_cell.angle_beta   90.00
_cell.angle_gamma   90.00
#
_symmetry.space_group_name_H-M   'P 1'
#
loop_
_entity.id
_entity.type
_entity.pdbx_description
1 polymer ?
#
loop_
_entity_poly.entity_id
_entity_poly.type
_entity_poly.pdbx_seq_one_letter_code
_entity_poly.pdbx_strand_id
1 'polypeptide(L)'
;MSMFSKKKLVTVASAPSLGINAQAMFAKAVANPYVGAGGAAFLFMSSALILVALMGDPKAGTPVVRISLAKVAAMAAPPGWREALTADHPGGTTLSTDIFRLSENPLGPGTAFGQAVITVPGRQAFHAADPLPPAPIAGLTTQGSGGLLPIIGQGGKTPAEAYARPFASNGRPKVGLVIGGLGLNATATRQAIENLPPEITLSFVPYSDGLQGWIDLARQNGHEVLLEAPMEPVDYPDNDPGPYT
;
A
#
# COMPACT_ATOMS: atom_id res chain seq x y z
N MET A 1 9.50 87.64 75.86
CA MET A 1 10.16 86.37 76.21
C MET A 1 9.10 85.30 76.47
N SER A 2 9.36 84.06 76.03
CA SER A 2 8.53 82.84 76.16
C SER A 2 7.38 82.68 75.14
N MET A 3 7.59 82.05 73.96
CA MET A 3 7.64 80.61 73.64
C MET A 3 6.46 79.78 74.17
N PHE A 4 5.64 79.23 73.26
CA PHE A 4 5.33 77.78 73.17
C PHE A 4 4.60 77.41 71.86
N SER A 5 5.31 76.63 71.03
CA SER A 5 4.93 75.42 70.30
C SER A 5 3.52 75.29 69.69
N LYS A 6 3.43 75.33 68.35
CA LYS A 6 2.41 74.62 67.57
C LYS A 6 3.10 73.58 66.68
N LYS A 7 2.92 72.30 67.02
CA LYS A 7 3.37 71.14 66.23
C LYS A 7 2.70 71.18 64.85
N LYS A 8 3.50 71.15 63.77
CA LYS A 8 3.01 70.87 62.42
C LYS A 8 2.95 69.36 62.23
N LEU A 9 1.75 68.84 61.96
CA LEU A 9 1.53 67.47 61.49
C LEU A 9 2.07 67.36 60.06
N VAL A 10 3.00 66.44 59.86
CA VAL A 10 3.43 65.99 58.53
C VAL A 10 2.40 64.96 58.07
N THR A 11 1.59 65.31 57.08
CA THR A 11 0.77 64.34 56.36
C THR A 11 1.57 63.85 55.15
N VAL A 12 1.91 62.57 55.19
CA VAL A 12 2.58 61.83 54.12
C VAL A 12 1.64 61.76 52.91
N ALA A 13 2.18 62.03 51.72
CA ALA A 13 1.46 61.89 50.46
C ALA A 13 0.94 60.45 50.28
N SER A 14 -0.35 60.32 49.99
CA SER A 14 -0.96 59.07 49.52
C SER A 14 -0.39 58.69 48.15
N ALA A 15 0.07 57.45 48.00
CA ALA A 15 0.50 56.89 46.72
C ALA A 15 -0.63 56.93 45.67
N PRO A 16 -0.33 57.21 44.38
CA PRO A 16 -1.34 57.14 43.34
C PRO A 16 -1.76 55.68 43.13
N SER A 17 -3.07 55.41 43.20
CA SER A 17 -3.62 54.12 42.80
C SER A 17 -3.41 53.91 41.30
N LEU A 18 -2.65 52.89 40.93
CA LEU A 18 -2.53 52.37 39.57
C LEU A 18 -3.87 51.75 39.13
N GLY A 19 -4.78 52.60 38.68
CA GLY A 19 -5.97 52.16 37.95
C GLY A 19 -5.56 51.65 36.57
N ILE A 20 -5.37 50.35 36.42
CA ILE A 20 -5.24 49.72 35.10
C ILE A 20 -6.59 49.85 34.41
N ASN A 21 -6.71 50.83 33.54
CA ASN A 21 -7.93 51.07 32.78
C ASN A 21 -7.98 50.06 31.62
N ALA A 22 -8.66 48.93 31.84
CA ALA A 22 -8.78 47.83 30.87
C ALA A 22 -9.31 48.31 29.51
N GLN A 23 -10.16 49.33 29.50
CA GLN A 23 -10.69 49.93 28.26
C GLN A 23 -9.61 50.63 27.43
N ALA A 24 -8.63 51.28 28.08
CA ALA A 24 -7.54 51.96 27.39
C ALA A 24 -6.50 50.97 26.82
N MET A 25 -6.29 49.82 27.47
CA MET A 25 -5.45 48.75 26.96
C MET A 25 -6.10 48.04 25.76
N PHE A 26 -7.41 47.82 25.80
CA PHE A 26 -8.16 47.24 24.69
C PHE A 26 -8.13 48.16 23.46
N ALA A 27 -8.33 49.48 23.65
CA ALA A 27 -8.26 50.46 22.57
C ALA A 27 -6.86 50.51 21.91
N LYS A 28 -5.78 50.41 22.69
CA LYS A 28 -4.41 50.34 22.16
C LYS A 28 -4.12 49.01 21.44
N ALA A 29 -4.68 47.90 21.90
CA ALA A 29 -4.51 46.60 21.26
C ALA A 29 -5.22 46.53 19.89
N VAL A 30 -6.41 47.13 19.77
CA VAL A 30 -7.17 47.21 18.52
C VAL A 30 -6.54 48.18 17.50
N ALA A 31 -5.85 49.23 17.97
CA ALA A 31 -5.13 50.17 17.11
C ALA A 31 -3.84 49.60 16.49
N ASN A 32 -3.40 48.41 16.91
CA ASN A 32 -2.19 47.77 16.37
C ASN A 32 -2.52 47.05 15.05
N PRO A 33 -1.97 47.48 13.90
CA PRO A 33 -2.30 46.91 12.59
C PRO A 33 -2.02 45.40 12.48
N TYR A 34 -1.06 44.89 13.26
CA TYR A 34 -0.74 43.45 13.28
C TYR A 34 -1.81 42.60 13.95
N VAL A 35 -2.58 43.14 14.90
CA VAL A 35 -3.67 42.42 15.57
C VAL A 35 -4.86 42.27 14.61
N GLY A 36 -5.16 43.30 13.81
CA GLY A 36 -6.14 43.22 12.73
C GLY A 36 -5.73 42.23 11.63
N ALA A 37 -4.47 42.24 11.22
CA ALA A 37 -3.93 41.30 10.23
C ALA A 37 -3.97 39.84 10.74
N GLY A 38 -3.62 39.61 12.00
CA GLY A 38 -3.71 38.28 12.63
C GLY A 38 -5.15 37.75 12.71
N GLY A 39 -6.11 38.61 13.07
CA GLY A 39 -7.53 38.26 13.07
C GLY A 39 -8.06 37.90 11.67
N ALA A 40 -7.68 38.68 10.65
CA ALA A 40 -8.07 38.40 9.28
C ALA A 40 -7.45 37.09 8.74
N ALA A 41 -6.18 36.83 9.03
CA ALA A 41 -5.52 35.58 8.64
C ALA A 41 -6.16 34.36 9.30
N PHE A 42 -6.53 34.47 10.58
CA PHE A 42 -7.22 33.39 11.29
C PHE A 42 -8.60 33.11 10.67
N LEU A 43 -9.38 34.15 10.38
CA LEU A 43 -10.69 34.00 9.73
C LEU A 43 -10.58 33.41 8.33
N PHE A 44 -9.59 33.83 7.54
CA PHE A 44 -9.33 33.27 6.22
C PHE A 44 -8.95 31.79 6.29
N MET A 45 -8.05 31.41 7.20
CA MET A 45 -7.64 30.02 7.40
C MET A 45 -8.80 29.15 7.89
N SER A 46 -9.62 29.65 8.83
CA SER A 46 -10.80 28.91 9.30
C SER A 46 -11.84 28.74 8.20
N SER A 47 -12.07 29.78 7.39
CA SER A 47 -12.98 29.71 6.24
C SER A 47 -12.49 28.72 5.19
N ALA A 48 -11.18 28.68 4.92
CA ALA A 48 -10.58 27.74 3.98
C ALA A 48 -10.70 26.29 4.48
N LEU A 49 -10.46 26.04 5.77
CA LEU A 49 -10.64 24.72 6.38
C LEU A 49 -12.10 24.25 6.34
N ILE A 50 -13.05 25.14 6.64
CA ILE A 50 -14.49 24.84 6.57
C ILE A 50 -14.91 24.55 5.13
N LEU A 51 -14.41 25.30 4.15
CA LEU A 51 -14.67 25.06 2.73
C LEU A 51 -14.13 23.69 2.27
N VAL A 52 -12.91 23.33 2.69
CA VAL A 52 -12.32 22.01 2.39
C VAL A 52 -13.10 20.89 3.06
N ALA A 53 -13.59 21.08 4.28
CA ALA A 53 -14.39 20.06 4.98
C ALA A 53 -15.80 19.89 4.39
N LEU A 54 -16.42 20.96 3.89
CA LEU A 54 -17.77 20.92 3.29
C LEU A 54 -17.77 20.50 1.82
N MET A 55 -16.75 20.90 1.05
CA MET A 55 -16.69 20.70 -0.40
C MET A 55 -15.71 19.60 -0.83
N GLY A 56 -14.79 19.20 0.05
CA GLY A 56 -13.87 18.10 -0.20
C GLY A 56 -14.57 16.76 -0.05
N ASP A 57 -15.04 16.19 -1.16
CA ASP A 57 -15.45 14.79 -1.18
C ASP A 57 -14.19 13.91 -1.09
N PRO A 58 -13.96 13.17 0.01
CA PRO A 58 -12.79 12.31 0.18
C PRO A 58 -12.73 11.18 -0.86
N LYS A 59 -13.77 11.00 -1.69
CA LYS A 59 -13.84 10.02 -2.77
C LYS A 59 -13.73 10.62 -4.17
N ALA A 60 -13.48 11.93 -4.30
CA ALA A 60 -13.38 12.63 -5.58
C ALA A 60 -12.30 12.07 -6.54
N GLY A 61 -11.33 11.29 -6.02
CA GLY A 61 -10.29 10.61 -6.81
C GLY A 61 -10.59 9.16 -7.20
N THR A 62 -11.70 8.58 -6.75
CA THR A 62 -12.04 7.17 -6.99
C THR A 62 -13.50 7.03 -7.43
N PRO A 63 -13.82 7.05 -8.73
CA PRO A 63 -15.17 6.73 -9.18
C PRO A 63 -15.48 5.28 -8.82
N VAL A 64 -16.26 5.07 -7.75
CA VAL A 64 -16.73 3.73 -7.35
C VAL A 64 -18.13 3.52 -7.91
N VAL A 65 -18.24 2.79 -9.02
CA VAL A 65 -19.52 2.35 -9.56
C VAL A 65 -19.90 1.04 -8.87
N ARG A 66 -20.93 1.06 -8.01
CA ARG A 66 -21.51 -0.15 -7.40
C ARG A 66 -22.76 -0.55 -8.17
N ILE A 67 -22.71 -1.68 -8.86
CA ILE A 67 -23.87 -2.25 -9.56
C ILE A 67 -24.37 -3.43 -8.71
N SER A 68 -25.65 -3.45 -8.38
CA SER A 68 -26.24 -4.57 -7.65
C SER A 68 -26.38 -5.78 -8.57
N LEU A 69 -25.98 -6.95 -8.08
CA LEU A 69 -26.03 -8.20 -8.86
C LEU A 69 -27.46 -8.53 -9.32
N ALA A 70 -28.47 -8.21 -8.51
CA ALA A 70 -29.88 -8.33 -8.89
C ALA A 70 -30.27 -7.43 -10.07
N LYS A 71 -29.68 -6.24 -10.18
CA LYS A 71 -29.92 -5.33 -11.31
C LYS A 71 -29.20 -5.82 -12.57
N VAL A 72 -28.00 -6.40 -12.44
CA VAL A 72 -27.30 -7.04 -13.56
C VAL A 72 -28.08 -8.28 -14.05
N ALA A 73 -28.60 -9.09 -13.15
CA ALA A 73 -29.39 -10.27 -13.49
C ALA A 73 -30.75 -9.94 -14.15
N ALA A 74 -31.32 -8.78 -13.83
CA ALA A 74 -32.56 -8.29 -14.44
C ALA A 74 -32.36 -7.56 -15.77
N MET A 75 -31.12 -7.23 -16.15
CA MET A 75 -30.82 -6.65 -17.46
C MET A 75 -30.83 -7.77 -18.50
N ALA A 76 -31.62 -7.59 -19.56
CA ALA A 76 -31.54 -8.46 -20.71
C ALA A 76 -30.10 -8.42 -21.25
N ALA A 77 -29.50 -9.60 -21.43
CA ALA A 77 -28.13 -9.69 -21.91
C ALA A 77 -28.02 -8.96 -23.27
N PRO A 78 -26.98 -8.12 -23.48
CA PRO A 78 -26.81 -7.38 -24.72
C PRO A 78 -26.84 -8.32 -25.93
N PRO A 79 -27.52 -7.96 -27.04
CA PRO A 79 -27.43 -8.73 -28.28
C PRO A 79 -25.96 -8.89 -28.68
N GLY A 80 -25.53 -10.10 -29.01
CA GLY A 80 -24.13 -10.36 -29.33
C GLY A 80 -23.26 -10.80 -28.15
N TRP A 81 -23.79 -10.89 -26.91
CA TRP A 81 -22.94 -11.26 -25.75
C TRP A 81 -22.41 -12.70 -25.84
N ARG A 82 -23.17 -13.63 -26.43
CA ARG A 82 -22.73 -15.00 -26.67
C ARG A 82 -21.67 -15.02 -27.76
N GLU A 83 -21.91 -14.26 -28.82
CA GLU A 83 -21.00 -14.05 -29.92
C GLU A 83 -19.71 -13.35 -29.50
N ALA A 84 -19.73 -12.51 -28.46
CA ALA A 84 -18.53 -11.87 -27.90
C ALA A 84 -17.71 -12.82 -27.00
N LEU A 85 -18.36 -13.83 -26.39
CA LEU A 85 -17.68 -14.90 -25.66
C LEU A 85 -17.10 -15.97 -26.60
N THR A 86 -17.74 -16.20 -27.74
CA THR A 86 -17.27 -17.14 -28.77
C THR A 86 -16.42 -16.48 -29.86
N ALA A 87 -16.44 -15.14 -29.96
CA ALA A 87 -15.51 -14.38 -30.78
C ALA A 87 -14.12 -14.55 -30.18
N ASP A 88 -13.39 -15.51 -30.75
CA ASP A 88 -11.95 -15.52 -30.75
C ASP A 88 -11.50 -14.14 -31.26
N HIS A 89 -11.17 -13.25 -30.32
CA HIS A 89 -10.62 -11.96 -30.68
C HIS A 89 -9.29 -12.27 -31.39
N PRO A 90 -9.03 -11.73 -32.59
CA PRO A 90 -7.70 -11.83 -33.23
C PRO A 90 -6.57 -11.12 -32.43
N GLY A 91 -6.85 -10.70 -31.20
CA GLY A 91 -5.94 -10.19 -30.18
C GLY A 91 -6.41 -10.53 -28.77
N GLY A 92 -7.14 -11.65 -28.59
CA GLY A 92 -7.30 -12.27 -27.28
C GLY A 92 -5.92 -12.52 -26.68
N THR A 93 -5.81 -12.58 -25.36
CA THR A 93 -4.54 -12.91 -24.70
C THR A 93 -4.15 -14.33 -25.13
N THR A 94 -3.39 -14.42 -26.21
CA THR A 94 -2.86 -15.67 -26.70
C THR A 94 -1.93 -16.17 -25.60
N LEU A 95 -2.36 -17.22 -24.92
CA LEU A 95 -1.44 -18.10 -24.19
C LEU A 95 -0.62 -18.83 -25.26
N SER A 96 0.34 -18.10 -25.85
CA SER A 96 1.35 -18.70 -26.70
C SER A 96 2.27 -19.50 -25.78
N THR A 97 2.24 -20.82 -25.92
CA THR A 97 3.22 -21.68 -25.27
C THR A 97 4.47 -21.67 -26.14
N ASP A 98 5.19 -20.54 -26.11
CA ASP A 98 6.46 -20.42 -26.81
C ASP A 98 7.59 -20.99 -25.95
N ILE A 99 8.33 -21.95 -26.51
CA ILE A 99 9.56 -22.46 -25.90
C ILE A 99 10.68 -21.46 -26.20
N PHE A 100 10.89 -20.51 -25.29
CA PHE A 100 12.05 -19.63 -25.36
C PHE A 100 13.31 -20.41 -24.99
N ARG A 101 14.16 -20.72 -25.97
CA ARG A 101 15.54 -21.15 -25.70
C ARG A 101 16.34 -19.95 -25.21
N LEU A 102 16.54 -19.87 -23.90
CA LEU A 102 17.39 -18.87 -23.27
C LEU A 102 18.81 -19.02 -23.84
N SER A 103 19.32 -17.98 -24.49
CA SER A 103 20.72 -17.92 -24.94
C SER A 103 21.65 -18.02 -23.75
N GLU A 104 22.74 -18.78 -23.87
CA GLU A 104 23.79 -18.92 -22.84
C GLU A 104 24.48 -17.58 -22.52
N ASN A 105 24.34 -16.58 -23.39
CA ASN A 105 24.77 -15.20 -23.17
C ASN A 105 23.59 -14.23 -23.39
N PRO A 106 22.76 -13.97 -22.36
CA PRO A 106 21.56 -13.12 -22.51
C PRO A 106 21.88 -11.62 -22.56
N LEU A 107 23.11 -11.20 -22.24
CA LEU A 107 23.55 -9.81 -22.26
C LEU A 107 25.02 -9.76 -22.71
N GLY A 108 25.34 -8.98 -23.75
CA GLY A 108 26.72 -8.72 -24.14
C GLY A 108 27.48 -7.94 -23.05
N PRO A 109 28.81 -8.06 -22.96
CA PRO A 109 29.62 -7.34 -21.97
C PRO A 109 29.52 -5.83 -22.21
N GLY A 110 28.61 -5.15 -21.51
CA GLY A 110 28.40 -3.72 -21.67
C GLY A 110 27.15 -3.15 -21.02
N THR A 111 26.13 -3.96 -20.73
CA THR A 111 24.96 -3.52 -19.94
C THR A 111 25.20 -3.77 -18.46
N ALA A 112 26.22 -3.09 -17.92
CA ALA A 112 26.28 -2.85 -16.49
C ALA A 112 24.99 -2.10 -16.10
N PHE A 113 24.22 -2.71 -15.20
CA PHE A 113 23.11 -2.06 -14.53
C PHE A 113 23.65 -0.85 -13.77
N GLY A 114 23.70 0.29 -14.45
CA GLY A 114 24.03 1.57 -13.85
C GLY A 114 22.99 1.89 -12.80
N GLN A 115 23.29 1.56 -11.55
CA GLN A 115 22.51 1.99 -10.41
C GLN A 115 22.65 3.51 -10.29
N ALA A 116 21.76 4.24 -10.94
CA ALA A 116 21.45 5.60 -10.51
C ALA A 116 20.47 5.48 -9.34
N VAL A 117 21.01 5.37 -8.13
CA VAL A 117 20.22 5.47 -6.90
C VAL A 117 19.77 6.93 -6.75
N ILE A 118 18.58 7.25 -7.27
CA ILE A 118 17.92 8.52 -6.97
C ILE A 118 17.38 8.42 -5.54
N THR A 119 18.15 8.92 -4.58
CA THR A 119 17.74 8.97 -3.18
C THR A 119 16.73 10.09 -3.01
N VAL A 120 15.43 9.74 -2.95
CA VAL A 120 14.37 10.68 -2.55
C VAL A 120 14.25 10.60 -1.02
N PRO A 121 14.46 11.69 -0.26
CA PRO A 121 14.30 11.66 1.18
C PRO A 121 12.85 11.30 1.54
N GLY A 122 12.65 10.19 2.25
CA GLY A 122 11.35 9.75 2.74
C GLY A 122 10.70 8.55 2.02
N ARG A 123 11.30 8.04 0.94
CA ARG A 123 10.92 6.73 0.34
C ARG A 123 12.05 5.75 0.59
N GLN A 124 11.82 4.76 1.44
CA GLN A 124 12.71 3.60 1.52
C GLN A 124 12.71 2.92 0.14
N ALA A 125 13.87 2.89 -0.51
CA ALA A 125 14.05 2.05 -1.68
C ALA A 125 14.03 0.60 -1.17
N PHE A 126 13.01 -0.18 -1.56
CA PHE A 126 13.05 -1.61 -1.35
C PHE A 126 14.22 -2.15 -2.17
N HIS A 127 15.21 -2.71 -1.49
CA HIS A 127 16.29 -3.39 -2.18
C HIS A 127 15.77 -4.71 -2.70
N ALA A 128 16.33 -5.18 -3.82
CA ALA A 128 15.92 -6.44 -4.41
C ALA A 128 15.84 -7.56 -3.35
N ALA A 129 16.83 -7.62 -2.46
CA ALA A 129 17.00 -8.68 -1.47
C ALA A 129 16.26 -8.48 -0.13
N ASP A 130 15.29 -7.57 -0.01
CA ASP A 130 14.59 -7.40 1.26
C ASP A 130 13.68 -8.62 1.57
N PRO A 131 13.80 -9.22 2.77
CA PRO A 131 12.96 -10.35 3.15
C PRO A 131 11.49 -9.92 3.23
N LEU A 132 10.60 -10.77 2.71
CA LEU A 132 9.16 -10.58 2.86
C LEU A 132 8.67 -11.09 4.22
N PRO A 133 7.56 -10.55 4.75
CA PRO A 133 6.96 -11.03 5.99
C PRO A 133 6.66 -12.54 5.92
N PRO A 134 6.87 -13.31 6.99
CA PRO A 134 6.54 -14.73 6.99
C PRO A 134 5.04 -14.96 6.77
N ALA A 135 4.69 -16.09 6.16
CA ALA A 135 3.31 -16.52 5.96
C ALA A 135 2.95 -17.60 6.99
N PRO A 136 1.72 -17.62 7.54
CA PRO A 136 0.62 -16.71 7.25
C PRO A 136 0.69 -15.38 8.04
N ILE A 137 0.29 -14.29 7.39
CA ILE A 137 0.06 -12.99 8.03
C ILE A 137 -1.22 -13.06 8.86
N ALA A 138 -1.16 -12.53 10.09
CA ALA A 138 -2.30 -12.46 11.00
C ALA A 138 -3.49 -11.71 10.39
N GLY A 139 -4.69 -12.27 10.53
CA GLY A 139 -5.93 -11.68 10.01
C GLY A 139 -6.19 -11.90 8.52
N LEU A 140 -5.33 -12.65 7.82
CA LEU A 140 -5.53 -13.09 6.43
C LEU A 140 -5.81 -14.59 6.29
N THR A 141 -6.03 -15.28 7.42
CA THR A 141 -6.36 -16.70 7.43
C THR A 141 -7.52 -17.00 8.38
N THR A 142 -8.27 -18.06 8.07
CA THR A 142 -9.28 -18.64 8.93
C THR A 142 -9.10 -20.15 8.99
N GLN A 143 -9.58 -20.81 10.05
CA GLN A 143 -9.59 -22.26 10.11
C GLN A 143 -10.66 -22.82 9.17
N GLY A 144 -10.25 -23.73 8.28
CA GLY A 144 -11.12 -24.53 7.42
C GLY A 144 -10.99 -26.02 7.73
N SER A 145 -11.75 -26.85 7.00
CA SER A 145 -11.73 -28.31 7.17
C SER A 145 -10.38 -28.96 6.84
N GLY A 146 -9.62 -28.36 5.91
CA GLY A 146 -8.31 -28.83 5.46
C GLY A 146 -7.12 -28.03 5.99
N GLY A 147 -7.32 -27.19 7.01
CA GLY A 147 -6.29 -26.29 7.54
C GLY A 147 -6.62 -24.82 7.31
N LEU A 148 -5.58 -23.97 7.34
CA LEU A 148 -5.75 -22.52 7.21
C LEU A 148 -6.13 -22.13 5.78
N LEU A 149 -7.25 -21.44 5.63
CA LEU A 149 -7.72 -20.91 4.35
C LEU A 149 -7.45 -19.41 4.28
N PRO A 150 -6.96 -18.90 3.13
CA PRO A 150 -6.77 -17.48 2.92
C PRO A 150 -8.13 -16.75 2.86
N ILE A 151 -8.23 -15.63 3.56
CA ILE A 151 -9.42 -14.76 3.56
C ILE A 151 -9.06 -13.32 3.24
N ILE A 152 -10.05 -12.54 2.80
CA ILE A 152 -9.92 -11.09 2.68
C ILE A 152 -9.85 -10.50 4.09
N GLY A 153 -8.79 -9.74 4.36
CA GLY A 153 -8.55 -9.12 5.65
C GLY A 153 -9.42 -7.90 5.93
N GLN A 154 -9.22 -7.30 7.11
CA GLN A 154 -9.87 -6.04 7.46
C GLN A 154 -9.54 -4.94 6.43
N GLY A 155 -10.52 -4.10 6.11
CA GLY A 155 -10.37 -3.04 5.12
C GLY A 155 -10.35 -3.52 3.65
N GLY A 156 -10.65 -4.79 3.39
CA GLY A 156 -10.74 -5.34 2.03
C GLY A 156 -9.39 -5.79 1.44
N LYS A 157 -8.32 -5.81 2.24
CA LYS A 157 -6.99 -6.23 1.80
C LYS A 157 -7.00 -7.71 1.42
N THR A 158 -6.70 -8.01 0.17
CA THR A 158 -6.67 -9.39 -0.33
C THR A 158 -5.34 -10.08 0.01
N PRO A 159 -5.30 -11.42 0.10
CA PRO A 159 -4.05 -12.17 0.19
C PRO A 159 -3.07 -11.83 -0.94
N ALA A 160 -3.57 -11.69 -2.18
CA ALA A 160 -2.75 -11.32 -3.33
C ALA A 160 -2.02 -9.98 -3.09
N GLU A 161 -2.71 -8.95 -2.60
CA GLU A 161 -2.09 -7.65 -2.30
C GLU A 161 -1.18 -7.70 -1.07
N ALA A 162 -1.51 -8.50 -0.07
CA ALA A 162 -0.78 -8.54 1.20
C ALA A 162 0.52 -9.33 1.14
N TYR A 163 0.54 -10.42 0.35
CA TYR A 163 1.70 -11.27 0.17
C TYR A 163 2.55 -10.85 -1.04
N ALA A 164 2.07 -9.91 -1.85
CA ALA A 164 2.78 -9.36 -3.00
C ALA A 164 4.14 -8.79 -2.63
N ARG A 165 5.10 -8.99 -3.53
CA ARG A 165 6.38 -8.30 -3.45
C ARG A 165 6.22 -6.84 -3.86
N PRO A 166 6.72 -5.87 -3.08
CA PRO A 166 6.71 -4.47 -3.49
C PRO A 166 7.47 -4.26 -4.80
N PHE A 167 6.88 -3.48 -5.71
CA PHE A 167 7.50 -3.11 -6.98
C PHE A 167 7.27 -1.62 -7.26
N ALA A 168 8.35 -0.90 -7.56
CA ALA A 168 8.30 0.49 -7.98
C ALA A 168 8.43 0.60 -9.50
N SER A 169 7.37 1.08 -10.17
CA SER A 169 7.43 1.31 -11.61
C SER A 169 8.39 2.44 -11.95
N ASN A 170 9.22 2.21 -12.97
CA ASN A 170 10.16 3.17 -13.53
C ASN A 170 9.73 3.70 -14.92
N GLY A 171 8.45 3.52 -15.29
CA GLY A 171 7.91 3.92 -16.59
C GLY A 171 8.23 2.98 -17.76
N ARG A 172 9.01 1.91 -17.55
CA ARG A 172 9.28 0.87 -18.58
C ARG A 172 8.18 -0.20 -18.59
N PRO A 173 8.05 -0.99 -19.67
CA PRO A 173 7.18 -2.17 -19.70
C PRO A 173 7.46 -3.11 -18.52
N LYS A 174 6.42 -3.70 -17.96
CA LYS A 174 6.49 -4.63 -16.82
C LYS A 174 6.52 -6.07 -17.34
N VAL A 175 7.38 -6.89 -16.76
CA VAL A 175 7.47 -8.34 -17.02
C VAL A 175 7.33 -9.07 -15.69
N GLY A 176 6.47 -10.08 -15.64
CA GLY A 176 6.38 -11.02 -14.52
C GLY A 176 6.95 -12.36 -14.97
N LEU A 177 7.78 -12.98 -14.12
CA LEU A 177 8.34 -14.31 -14.36
C LEU A 177 7.99 -15.21 -13.18
N VAL A 178 7.35 -16.33 -13.49
CA VAL A 178 6.96 -17.35 -12.51
C VAL A 178 7.70 -18.64 -12.85
N ILE A 179 8.36 -19.24 -11.86
CA ILE A 179 8.92 -20.59 -11.96
C ILE A 179 8.03 -21.53 -11.16
N GLY A 180 7.44 -22.52 -11.83
CA GLY A 180 6.54 -23.52 -11.23
C GLY A 180 7.19 -24.88 -11.01
N GLY A 181 6.41 -25.79 -10.41
CA GLY A 181 6.83 -27.15 -10.11
C GLY A 181 7.79 -27.27 -8.92
N LEU A 182 7.92 -26.21 -8.10
CA LEU A 182 8.82 -26.23 -6.94
C LEU A 182 8.27 -27.13 -5.85
N GLY A 183 9.18 -27.81 -5.15
CA GLY A 183 8.88 -28.73 -4.06
C GLY A 183 8.90 -30.22 -4.44
N LEU A 184 8.92 -30.56 -5.73
CA LEU A 184 9.10 -31.95 -6.20
C LEU A 184 10.55 -32.42 -6.11
N ASN A 185 11.51 -31.51 -6.37
CA ASN A 185 12.94 -31.79 -6.26
C ASN A 185 13.57 -30.80 -5.28
N ALA A 186 13.98 -31.28 -4.11
CA ALA A 186 14.52 -30.45 -3.03
C ALA A 186 15.78 -29.67 -3.43
N THR A 187 16.67 -30.28 -4.23
CA THR A 187 17.90 -29.63 -4.69
C THR A 187 17.60 -28.49 -5.66
N ALA A 188 16.77 -28.75 -6.67
CA ALA A 188 16.37 -27.72 -7.64
C ALA A 188 15.57 -26.59 -6.98
N THR A 189 14.69 -26.94 -6.04
CA THR A 189 13.88 -25.96 -5.28
C THR A 189 14.77 -25.05 -4.44
N ARG A 190 15.75 -25.62 -3.71
CA ARG A 190 16.71 -24.82 -2.95
C ARG A 190 17.53 -23.91 -3.85
N GLN A 191 18.05 -24.42 -4.98
CA GLN A 191 18.80 -23.61 -5.94
C GLN A 191 17.95 -22.47 -6.51
N ALA A 192 16.67 -22.72 -6.80
CA ALA A 192 15.76 -21.70 -7.28
C ALA A 192 15.59 -20.59 -6.22
N ILE A 193 15.40 -20.95 -4.95
CA ILE A 193 15.21 -19.97 -3.87
C ILE A 193 16.50 -19.17 -3.57
N GLU A 194 17.67 -19.81 -3.62
CA GLU A 194 18.93 -19.18 -3.19
C GLU A 194 19.63 -18.40 -4.31
N ASN A 195 19.44 -18.80 -5.57
CA ASN A 195 20.20 -18.25 -6.70
C ASN A 195 19.39 -17.35 -7.62
N LEU A 196 18.06 -17.46 -7.62
CA LEU A 196 17.24 -16.60 -8.47
C LEU A 196 17.10 -15.21 -7.84
N PRO A 197 17.02 -14.16 -8.67
CA PRO A 197 16.66 -12.85 -8.17
C PRO A 197 15.29 -12.86 -7.47
N PRO A 198 15.14 -12.13 -6.36
CA PRO A 198 13.90 -12.04 -5.59
C PRO A 198 12.70 -11.46 -6.36
N GLU A 199 12.95 -10.78 -7.48
CA GLU A 199 11.92 -10.35 -8.43
C GLU A 199 11.18 -11.52 -9.09
N ILE A 200 11.74 -12.73 -9.07
CA ILE A 200 11.12 -13.92 -9.67
C ILE A 200 10.13 -14.53 -8.68
N THR A 201 8.90 -14.74 -9.13
CA THR A 201 7.86 -15.40 -8.36
C THR A 201 8.04 -16.92 -8.38
N LEU A 202 7.91 -17.55 -7.22
CA LEU A 202 8.11 -18.99 -7.05
C LEU A 202 6.77 -19.69 -6.80
N SER A 203 6.44 -20.68 -7.61
CA SER A 203 5.18 -21.41 -7.56
C SER A 203 5.43 -22.85 -7.11
N PHE A 204 4.77 -23.25 -6.02
CA PHE A 204 4.99 -24.53 -5.36
C PHE A 204 3.84 -25.49 -5.57
N VAL A 205 4.18 -26.77 -5.74
CA VAL A 205 3.18 -27.84 -5.79
C VAL A 205 2.59 -28.08 -4.39
N PRO A 206 1.29 -28.42 -4.30
CA PRO A 206 0.63 -28.64 -3.02
C PRO A 206 1.10 -29.90 -2.28
N TYR A 207 1.74 -30.84 -2.98
CA TYR A 207 2.17 -32.15 -2.45
C TYR A 207 3.63 -32.19 -2.00
N SER A 208 4.27 -31.03 -1.89
CA SER A 208 5.68 -30.98 -1.53
C SER A 208 5.92 -31.31 -0.06
N ASP A 209 6.92 -32.16 0.19
CA ASP A 209 7.34 -32.47 1.55
C ASP A 209 7.87 -31.20 2.24
N GLY A 210 7.29 -30.87 3.39
CA GLY A 210 7.70 -29.70 4.17
C GLY A 210 7.43 -28.35 3.48
N LEU A 211 6.37 -28.24 2.66
CA LEU A 211 5.98 -27.04 1.92
C LEU A 211 6.13 -25.72 2.70
N GLN A 212 5.65 -25.67 3.96
CA GLN A 212 5.73 -24.46 4.78
C GLN A 212 7.19 -23.98 4.96
N GLY A 213 8.15 -24.89 5.13
CA GLY A 213 9.56 -24.55 5.25
C GLY A 213 10.14 -23.97 3.96
N TRP A 214 9.69 -24.46 2.80
CA TRP A 214 10.06 -23.88 1.51
C TRP A 214 9.46 -22.48 1.31
N ILE A 215 8.20 -22.28 1.70
CA ILE A 215 7.54 -20.97 1.67
C ILE A 215 8.30 -19.98 2.57
N ASP A 216 8.62 -20.38 3.79
CA ASP A 216 9.34 -19.54 4.74
C ASP A 216 10.73 -19.15 4.20
N LEU A 217 11.46 -20.10 3.62
CA LEU A 217 12.76 -19.85 3.00
C LEU A 217 12.65 -18.92 1.78
N ALA A 218 11.66 -19.13 0.92
CA ALA A 218 11.42 -18.29 -0.26
C ALA A 218 11.09 -16.85 0.15
N ARG A 219 10.22 -16.67 1.14
CA ARG A 219 9.86 -15.32 1.64
C ARG A 219 11.02 -14.66 2.36
N GLN A 220 11.84 -15.40 3.10
CA GLN A 220 13.10 -14.90 3.68
C GLN A 220 14.08 -14.41 2.61
N ASN A 221 14.09 -15.04 1.42
CA ASN A 221 14.89 -14.59 0.27
C ASN A 221 14.20 -13.51 -0.57
N GLY A 222 13.02 -13.03 -0.17
CA GLY A 222 12.34 -11.91 -0.83
C GLY A 222 11.43 -12.29 -2.00
N HIS A 223 11.22 -13.59 -2.24
CA HIS A 223 10.36 -14.06 -3.33
C HIS A 223 8.87 -13.94 -3.00
N GLU A 224 8.10 -13.49 -3.99
CA GLU A 224 6.65 -13.71 -4.00
C GLU A 224 6.37 -15.20 -4.26
N VAL A 225 5.34 -15.74 -3.60
CA VAL A 225 5.05 -17.18 -3.62
C VAL A 225 3.62 -17.43 -4.09
N LEU A 226 3.47 -18.44 -4.94
CA LEU A 226 2.18 -18.97 -5.41
C LEU A 226 2.03 -20.46 -5.03
N LEU A 227 0.78 -20.91 -4.93
CA LEU A 227 0.43 -22.30 -4.76
C LEU A 227 -0.25 -22.81 -6.03
N GLU A 228 0.20 -23.95 -6.52
CA GLU A 228 -0.37 -24.58 -7.72
C GLU A 228 -1.67 -25.32 -7.36
N ALA A 229 -2.65 -25.21 -8.25
CA ALA A 229 -3.89 -25.95 -8.17
C ALA A 229 -3.92 -26.93 -9.35
N PRO A 230 -3.68 -28.23 -9.09
CA PRO A 230 -3.84 -29.27 -10.11
C PRO A 230 -5.28 -29.27 -10.64
N MET A 231 -5.43 -29.44 -11.95
CA MET A 231 -6.73 -29.53 -12.61
C MET A 231 -6.70 -30.72 -13.57
N GLU A 232 -7.86 -31.32 -13.81
CA GLU A 232 -8.02 -32.44 -14.74
C GLU A 232 -7.49 -32.07 -16.15
N PRO A 233 -6.51 -32.83 -16.69
CA PRO A 233 -5.99 -32.61 -18.03
C PRO A 233 -6.86 -33.31 -19.09
N VAL A 234 -6.66 -32.94 -20.36
CA VAL A 234 -7.45 -33.47 -21.49
C VAL A 234 -7.24 -34.98 -21.69
N ASP A 235 -6.06 -35.49 -21.32
CA ASP A 235 -5.61 -36.88 -21.48
C ASP A 235 -5.71 -37.71 -20.19
N TYR A 236 -6.58 -37.32 -19.25
CA TYR A 236 -6.88 -38.16 -18.08
C TYR A 236 -7.55 -39.49 -18.50
N PRO A 237 -7.16 -40.66 -17.93
CA PRO A 237 -6.24 -40.86 -16.81
C PRO A 237 -4.79 -41.18 -17.21
N ASP A 238 -4.40 -41.06 -18.49
CA ASP A 238 -3.02 -41.36 -18.92
C ASP A 238 -2.00 -40.39 -18.30
N ASN A 239 -2.44 -39.16 -18.02
CA ASN A 239 -1.72 -38.16 -17.24
C ASN A 239 -2.57 -37.77 -16.01
N ASP A 240 -2.20 -38.30 -14.85
CA ASP A 240 -2.88 -38.05 -13.56
C ASP A 240 -2.05 -37.08 -12.70
N PRO A 241 -2.50 -35.82 -12.50
CA PRO A 241 -1.81 -34.84 -11.67
C PRO A 241 -1.88 -35.13 -10.17
N GLY A 242 -2.68 -36.12 -9.74
CA GLY A 242 -2.77 -36.59 -8.36
C GLY A 242 -4.19 -36.60 -7.79
N PRO A 243 -4.36 -37.14 -6.58
CA PRO A 243 -5.68 -37.53 -6.04
C PRO A 243 -6.65 -36.39 -5.69
N TYR A 244 -6.26 -35.13 -5.89
CA TYR A 244 -7.06 -33.95 -5.58
C TYR A 244 -7.38 -33.10 -6.82
N THR A 245 -7.32 -33.70 -8.02
CA THR A 245 -7.80 -33.13 -9.28
C THR A 245 -9.30 -33.27 -9.45
#